data_AF-A0A482UUK1-F1
#
_entry.id   AF-A0A482UUK1-F1
#
_cell.length_a   1.000
_cell.length_b   1.000
_cell.length_c   1.000
_cell.angle_alpha   90.00
_cell.angle_beta   90.00
_cell.angle_gamma   90.00
#
_symmetry.space_group_name_H-M   'P 1'
#
loop_
_entity.id
_entity.type
_entity.pdbx_description
1 polymer ?
#
loop_
_entity_poly.entity_id
_entity_poly.type
_entity_poly.pdbx_seq_one_letter_code
_entity_poly.pdbx_strand_id
1 'polypeptide(L)' 'MGEDGPTHQPIETLGALRALPNTLVIRPADGKETSGAYAVYVRSTHTPVVMALSRQNAPEMKGM' A
#
# COMPACT_ATOMS: atom_id res chain seq x y z
N MET A 1 2.25 8.38 -10.83
CA MET A 1 1.64 8.35 -12.17
C MET A 1 1.45 9.81 -12.56
N GLY A 2 2.22 10.32 -13.51
CA GLY A 2 2.26 11.76 -13.83
C GLY A 2 1.45 12.11 -15.07
N GLU A 3 1.77 11.45 -16.19
CA GLU A 3 1.26 11.83 -17.51
C GLU A 3 -0.01 11.08 -17.93
N ASP A 4 -0.31 9.93 -17.31
CA ASP A 4 -1.38 9.02 -17.72
C ASP A 4 -2.81 9.54 -17.45
N GLY A 5 -2.97 10.74 -16.90
CA GLY A 5 -4.27 11.37 -16.66
C GLY A 5 -5.09 10.76 -15.50
N PRO A 6 -6.31 11.28 -15.25
CA PRO A 6 -7.07 11.00 -14.03
C PRO A 6 -7.59 9.56 -13.92
N THR A 7 -7.80 8.85 -15.03
CA THR A 7 -8.23 7.44 -15.02
C THR A 7 -7.17 6.50 -14.43
N HIS A 8 -5.92 6.95 -14.33
CA HIS A 8 -4.79 6.20 -13.77
C HIS A 8 -4.36 6.71 -12.39
N GLN A 9 -5.12 7.65 -11.81
CA GLN A 9 -4.82 8.27 -10.52
C GLN A 9 -5.89 7.85 -9.50
N PRO A 10 -5.62 6.82 -8.68
CA PRO A 10 -6.60 6.32 -7.72
C PRO A 10 -6.87 7.35 -6.61
N ILE A 11 -8.11 7.82 -6.50
CA ILE A 11 -8.56 8.73 -5.42
C ILE A 11 -9.37 7.93 -4.38
N GLU A 12 -10.43 7.28 -4.82
CA GLU A 12 -11.37 6.54 -3.96
C GLU A 12 -10.97 5.08 -3.72
N THR A 13 -10.09 4.52 -4.55
CA THR A 13 -9.75 3.09 -4.54
C THR A 13 -9.25 2.62 -3.17
N LEU A 14 -8.40 3.41 -2.51
CA LEU A 14 -7.91 3.08 -1.17
C LEU A 14 -9.02 3.12 -0.11
N GLY A 15 -9.97 4.05 -0.22
CA GLY A 15 -11.12 4.14 0.68
C GLY A 15 -12.05 2.95 0.51
N ALA A 16 -12.36 2.60 -0.74
CA ALA A 16 -13.19 1.45 -1.07
C ALA A 16 -12.58 0.13 -0.57
N LEU A 17 -11.29 -0.08 -0.79
CA LEU A 17 -10.59 -1.30 -0.35
C LEU A 17 -10.54 -1.42 1.19
N ARG A 18 -10.40 -0.30 1.91
CA ARG A 18 -10.43 -0.29 3.39
C ARG A 18 -11.82 -0.62 3.95
N ALA A 19 -12.87 -0.35 3.20
CA ALA A 19 -14.23 -0.66 3.60
C ALA A 19 -14.60 -2.14 3.39
N LEU A 20 -13.80 -2.91 2.64
CA LEU A 20 -14.04 -4.32 2.44
C LEU A 20 -13.80 -5.10 3.74
N PRO A 21 -14.73 -5.99 4.14
CA PRO A 21 -14.53 -6.82 5.32
C PRO A 21 -13.36 -7.79 5.11
N ASN A 22 -12.66 -8.11 6.19
CA ASN A 22 -11.53 -9.03 6.19
C ASN A 22 -10.48 -8.70 5.11
N THR A 23 -10.21 -7.41 4.86
CA THR A 23 -9.18 -6.99 3.90
C THR A 23 -8.18 -6.08 4.60
N LEU A 24 -6.90 -6.42 4.53
CA LEU A 24 -5.83 -5.61 5.10
C LEU A 24 -5.22 -4.72 4.01
N VAL A 25 -5.38 -3.41 4.12
CA VAL A 25 -4.83 -2.44 3.17
C VAL A 25 -3.63 -1.73 3.78
N ILE A 26 -2.45 -1.92 3.19
CA ILE A 26 -1.18 -1.33 3.63
C ILE A 26 -0.67 -0.38 2.54
N ARG A 27 -0.27 0.83 2.93
CA ARG A 27 0.41 1.80 2.05
C ARG A 27 1.74 2.18 2.69
N PRO A 28 2.83 1.43 2.43
CA PRO A 28 4.11 1.68 3.08
C PRO A 28 4.70 3.02 2.61
N ALA A 29 5.33 3.74 3.53
CA ALA A 29 5.96 5.03 3.29
C ALA A 29 7.39 4.89 2.74
N ASP A 30 8.12 3.84 3.13
CA ASP A 30 9.51 3.59 2.73
C ASP A 30 9.87 2.10 2.59
N GLY A 31 11.15 1.80 2.40
CA GLY A 31 11.67 0.44 2.23
C GLY A 31 11.56 -0.44 3.50
N LYS A 32 11.68 0.14 4.69
CA LYS A 32 11.52 -0.60 5.95
C LYS A 32 10.08 -1.03 6.14
N GLU A 33 9.14 -0.11 5.96
CA GLU A 33 7.70 -0.42 6.03
C GLU A 33 7.29 -1.37 4.92
N THR A 34 7.87 -1.25 3.72
CA THR A 34 7.62 -2.20 2.62
C THR A 34 8.06 -3.61 3.01
N SER A 35 9.24 -3.76 3.62
CA SER A 35 9.73 -5.06 4.11
C SER A 35 8.83 -5.64 5.20
N GLY A 36 8.38 -4.80 6.14
CA GLY A 36 7.41 -5.18 7.16
C GLY A 36 6.04 -5.59 6.58
N ALA A 37 5.55 -4.85 5.58
CA ALA A 37 4.30 -5.17 4.89
C ALA A 37 4.36 -6.54 4.19
N TYR A 38 5.48 -6.87 3.57
CA TYR A 38 5.72 -8.21 3.01
C TYR A 38 5.76 -9.29 4.08
N ALA A 39 6.41 -9.04 5.23
CA ALA A 39 6.43 -10.00 6.33
C ALA A 39 5.03 -10.28 6.90
N VAL A 40 4.17 -9.24 6.97
CA VAL A 40 2.76 -9.39 7.34
C VAL A 40 2.00 -10.20 6.29
N TYR A 41 2.18 -9.88 5.00
CA TYR A 41 1.54 -10.59 3.89
C TYR A 41 1.85 -12.10 3.92
N VAL A 42 3.12 -12.49 4.06
CA VAL A 42 3.53 -13.91 4.08
C VAL A 42 2.91 -14.68 5.24
N ARG A 43 2.62 -14.02 6.36
CA ARG A 43 1.99 -14.64 7.54
C ARG A 43 0.45 -14.61 7.48
N SER A 44 -0.12 -13.82 6.58
CA SER A 44 -1.56 -13.66 6.47
C SER A 44 -2.17 -14.80 5.65
N THR A 45 -2.72 -15.79 6.35
CA THR A 45 -3.25 -17.02 5.72
C THR A 45 -4.74 -16.96 5.38
N HIS A 46 -5.51 -16.08 6.04
CA HIS A 46 -6.97 -16.00 5.91
C HIS A 46 -7.50 -14.60 5.55
N THR A 47 -6.61 -13.61 5.48
CA THR A 47 -6.95 -12.20 5.22
C THR A 47 -6.14 -11.73 4.00
N PRO A 48 -6.77 -11.36 2.87
CA PRO A 48 -6.06 -10.75 1.76
C PRO A 48 -5.36 -9.46 2.18
N VAL A 49 -4.11 -9.30 1.75
CA VAL A 49 -3.32 -8.08 1.96
C VAL A 49 -3.17 -7.35 0.64
N VAL A 50 -3.63 -6.10 0.60
CA VAL A 50 -3.47 -5.19 -0.54
C VAL A 50 -2.41 -4.16 -0.20
N MET A 51 -1.34 -4.10 -1.01
CA MET A 51 -0.25 -3.16 -0.84
C MET A 51 -0.28 -2.07 -1.92
N ALA A 52 -0.45 -0.81 -1.50
CA ALA A 52 -0.43 0.34 -2.40
C ALA A 52 0.97 0.95 -2.47
N LEU A 53 1.70 0.66 -3.54
CA LEU A 53 3.10 1.06 -3.71
C LEU A 53 3.23 2.38 -4.49
N SER A 54 4.23 3.16 -4.09
CA SER A 54 4.63 4.39 -4.77
C SER A 54 5.37 4.07 -6.07
N ARG A 55 5.10 4.83 -7.14
CA ARG A 55 5.94 4.83 -8.36
C ARG A 55 7.18 5.71 -8.22
N GLN A 56 7.12 6.75 -7.39
CA GLN A 56 8.21 7.72 -7.25
C GLN A 56 9.12 7.32 -6.10
N ASN A 57 10.40 7.71 -6.20
CA ASN A 57 11.33 7.56 -5.09
C ASN A 57 10.83 8.36 -3.88
N ALA A 58 10.69 7.69 -2.75
CA ALA A 58 10.38 8.30 -1.46
C ALA A 58 11.64 8.24 -0.58
N PRO A 59 11.93 9.28 0.22
CA PRO A 59 13.00 9.21 1.19
C PRO A 59 12.67 8.20 2.29
N GLU A 60 13.69 7.54 2.85
CA GLU A 60 13.50 6.75 4.07
C GLU A 60 13.12 7.65 5.25
N MET A 61 12.15 7.19 6.05
CA MET A 61 11.73 7.91 7.24
C MET A 61 12.77 7.72 8.35
N LYS A 62 13.28 8.84 8.88
CA LYS A 62 14.22 8.84 10.00
C LYS A 62 13.44 8.74 11.33
N GLY A 63 13.83 7.80 12.19
CA GLY A 63 13.30 7.70 13.56
C GLY A 63 12.25 6.61 13.81
N MET A 64 12.03 5.72 12.85
CA MET A 64 11.29 4.46 13.02
C MET A 64 12.23 3.27 13.15
#